data_AF-G7ELQ5-F1
#
_entry.id   AF-G7ELQ5-F1
#
_cell.length_a   1.000
_cell.length_b   1.000
_cell.length_c   1.000
_cell.angle_alpha   90.00
_cell.angle_beta   90.00
_cell.angle_gamma   90.00
#
_symmetry.space_group_name_H-M   'P 1'
#
loop_
_entity.id
_entity.type
_entity.pdbx_description
1 polymer ?
#
loop_
_entity_poly.entity_id
_entity_poly.type
_entity_poly.pdbx_seq_one_letter_code
_entity_poly.pdbx_strand_id
1 'polypeptide(L)' 'MTLIEQTQQLLKQTPYTIQTCRDFAHLEKRAKGQEADEIADLLPALIAGLDQQTHMQAFNEGLV' A
#
# COMPACT_ATOMS: atom_id res chain seq x y z
N MET A 1 -10.78 1.35 -14.38
CA MET A 1 -10.26 1.53 -13.01
C MET A 1 -8.75 1.56 -13.11
N THR A 2 -8.14 2.69 -12.78
CA THR A 2 -6.68 2.88 -12.78
C THR A 2 -6.03 2.17 -11.59
N LEU A 3 -4.70 2.11 -11.55
CA LEU A 3 -4.00 1.50 -10.40
C LEU A 3 -4.11 2.40 -9.17
N ILE A 4 -4.14 3.71 -9.36
CA ILE A 4 -4.37 4.67 -8.27
C ILE A 4 -5.78 4.54 -7.68
N GLU A 5 -6.81 4.34 -8.50
CA GLU A 5 -8.18 4.08 -8.01
C GLU A 5 -8.26 2.77 -7.21
N GLN A 6 -7.56 1.72 -7.66
CA GLN A 6 -7.46 0.45 -6.92
C GLN A 6 -6.76 0.65 -5.57
N THR A 7 -5.68 1.42 -5.54
CA THR A 7 -4.92 1.74 -4.32
C THR A 7 -5.78 2.54 -3.35
N GLN A 8 -6.53 3.53 -3.83
CA GLN A 8 -7.46 4.30 -3.01
C GLN A 8 -8.60 3.44 -2.46
N GLN A 9 -9.11 2.48 -3.23
CA GLN A 9 -10.12 1.53 -2.74
C GLN A 9 -9.54 0.59 -1.68
N LEU A 10 -8.30 0.13 -1.87
CA LEU A 10 -7.58 -0.71 -0.91
C LEU A 10 -7.42 0.02 0.43
N LEU A 11 -7.04 1.30 0.40
CA LEU A 11 -6.89 2.14 1.60
C LEU A 11 -8.23 2.52 2.26
N LYS A 12 -9.37 2.24 1.64
CA LYS A 12 -10.68 2.37 2.31
C LYS A 12 -11.04 1.13 3.15
N GLN A 13 -10.33 0.02 2.97
CA GLN A 13 -10.59 -1.23 3.68
C GLN A 13 -9.80 -1.27 4.99
N THR A 14 -10.38 -0.71 6.04
CA THR A 14 -9.87 -0.84 7.42
C THR A 14 -10.51 -2.04 8.12
N PRO A 15 -9.78 -2.79 8.97
CA PRO A 15 -8.40 -2.56 9.38
C PRO A 15 -7.37 -2.94 8.30
N TYR A 16 -6.24 -2.22 8.26
CA TYR A 16 -5.14 -2.57 7.35
C TYR A 16 -4.43 -3.81 7.85
N THR A 17 -4.27 -4.78 6.96
CA THR A 17 -3.62 -6.06 7.25
C THR A 17 -2.33 -6.20 6.45
N ILE A 18 -1.57 -7.25 6.73
CA ILE A 18 -0.38 -7.58 5.93
C ILE A 18 -0.76 -7.80 4.45
N GLN A 19 -1.98 -8.30 4.20
CA GLN A 19 -2.51 -8.48 2.87
C GLN A 19 -2.69 -7.13 2.16
N THR A 20 -3.18 -6.10 2.87
CA THR A 20 -3.25 -4.72 2.37
C THR A 20 -1.88 -4.20 1.93
N CYS A 21 -0.81 -4.50 2.68
CA CYS A 21 0.56 -4.10 2.30
C CYS A 21 1.04 -4.82 1.04
N ARG A 22 0.76 -6.14 0.94
CA ARG A 22 1.12 -6.93 -0.24
C ARG A 22 0.39 -6.47 -1.50
N ASP A 23 -0.91 -6.19 -1.38
CA ASP A 23 -1.71 -5.67 -2.48
C ASP A 23 -1.23 -4.28 -2.91
N PHE A 24 -0.89 -3.41 -1.96
CA PHE A 24 -0.31 -2.10 -2.24
C PHE A 24 1.01 -2.21 -3.00
N ALA A 25 1.97 -3.02 -2.51
CA ALA A 25 3.26 -3.23 -3.16
C ALA A 25 3.11 -3.85 -4.57
N HIS A 26 2.10 -4.69 -4.77
CA HIS A 26 1.78 -5.24 -6.09
C HIS A 26 1.22 -4.17 -7.04
N LEU A 27 0.37 -3.27 -6.55
CA LEU A 27 -0.16 -2.14 -7.34
C LEU A 27 0.95 -1.16 -7.70
N GLU A 28 1.80 -0.79 -6.74
CA GLU A 28 2.97 0.06 -6.95
C GLU A 28 3.92 -0.52 -8.01
N LYS A 29 4.27 -1.81 -7.92
CA LYS A 29 5.13 -2.49 -8.91
C LYS A 29 4.53 -2.53 -10.32
N ARG A 30 3.20 -2.50 -10.44
CA ARG A 30 2.51 -2.50 -11.75
C ARG A 30 2.38 -1.10 -12.32
N ALA A 31 2.39 -0.09 -11.48
CA ALA A 31 2.29 1.30 -11.90
C ALA A 31 3.57 1.75 -12.59
N LYS A 32 3.44 2.71 -13.51
CA LYS A 32 4.56 3.27 -14.27
C LYS A 32 4.33 4.76 -14.50
N GLY A 33 5.43 5.53 -14.49
CA GLY A 33 5.36 6.98 -14.64
C GLY A 33 4.55 7.62 -13.51
N GLN A 34 3.72 8.59 -13.84
CA GLN A 34 2.97 9.39 -12.87
C GLN A 34 2.08 8.56 -11.92
N GLU A 35 1.45 7.47 -12.38
CA GLU A 35 0.66 6.60 -11.50
C GLU A 35 1.50 5.94 -10.41
N ALA A 36 2.79 5.66 -10.67
CA ALA A 36 3.68 5.08 -9.67
C ALA A 36 4.06 6.11 -8.60
N ASP A 37 4.32 7.36 -9.01
CA ASP A 37 4.58 8.46 -8.09
C ASP A 37 3.34 8.71 -7.19
N GLU A 38 2.14 8.77 -7.77
CA GLU A 38 0.91 8.97 -7.00
C GLU A 38 0.62 7.83 -6.02
N ILE A 39 0.94 6.57 -6.38
CA ILE A 39 0.80 5.44 -5.47
C ILE A 39 1.85 5.52 -4.36
N ALA A 40 3.11 5.81 -4.68
CA ALA A 40 4.19 5.93 -3.70
C ALA A 40 3.90 7.04 -2.66
N ASP A 41 3.26 8.14 -3.07
CA ASP A 41 2.80 9.21 -2.17
C ASP A 41 1.78 8.73 -1.11
N LEU A 42 1.08 7.62 -1.35
CA LEU A 42 0.12 7.04 -0.42
C LEU A 42 0.73 6.05 0.58
N LEU A 43 1.98 5.63 0.37
CA LEU A 43 2.67 4.66 1.25
C LEU A 43 2.75 5.13 2.71
N PRO A 44 3.07 6.40 3.03
CA PRO A 44 3.10 6.88 4.42
C PRO A 44 1.73 6.80 5.10
N ALA A 45 0.64 7.01 4.36
CA ALA A 45 -0.72 6.92 4.88
C ALA A 45 -1.12 5.48 5.19
N LEU A 46 -0.67 4.52 4.36
CA LEU A 46 -0.81 3.09 4.66
C LEU A 46 -0.08 2.76 5.96
N ILE A 47 1.22 3.11 6.04
CA ILE A 47 2.08 2.83 7.21
C ILE A 47 1.48 3.41 8.49
N ALA A 48 0.97 4.64 8.45
CA ALA A 48 0.37 5.30 9.60
C ALA A 48 -0.89 4.60 10.12
N GLY A 49 -1.61 3.86 9.26
CA GLY A 49 -2.79 3.07 9.64
C GLY A 49 -2.50 1.61 10.00
N LEU A 50 -1.25 1.15 9.87
CA LEU A 50 -0.85 -0.20 10.26
C LEU A 50 -0.63 -0.28 11.77
N ASP A 51 -1.18 -1.33 12.38
CA ASP A 51 -0.77 -1.73 13.72
C ASP A 51 0.70 -2.15 13.76
N GLN A 52 1.34 -2.00 14.92
CA GLN A 52 2.79 -2.22 15.10
C GLN A 52 3.25 -3.62 14.64
N GLN A 53 2.43 -4.64 14.88
CA GLN A 53 2.73 -6.02 14.45
C GLN A 53 2.73 -6.13 12.92
N THR A 54 1.72 -5.56 12.26
CA THR A 54 1.59 -5.60 10.81
C THR A 54 2.68 -4.78 10.14
N HIS A 55 3.02 -3.62 10.70
CA HIS A 55 4.13 -2.81 10.23
C HIS A 55 5.46 -3.57 10.30
N MET A 56 5.75 -4.25 11.42
CA MET A 56 6.96 -5.08 11.54
C MET A 56 6.98 -6.25 10.54
N GLN A 57 5.84 -6.90 10.29
CA GLN A 57 5.76 -7.95 9.27
C GLN A 57 5.99 -7.39 7.86
N ALA A 58 5.36 -6.27 7.52
CA ALA A 58 5.52 -5.62 6.22
C ALA A 58 6.98 -5.19 5.99
N PHE A 59 7.63 -4.65 7.01
CA PHE A 59 9.05 -4.28 6.96
C PHE A 59 9.95 -5.51 6.76
N ASN A 60 9.70 -6.60 7.49
CA ASN A 60 10.45 -7.86 7.33
C ASN A 60 10.27 -8.48 5.93
N GLU A 61 9.13 -8.26 5.28
CA GLU A 61 8.86 -8.70 3.91
C GLU A 61 9.36 -7.70 2.83
N GLY A 62 9.85 -6.52 3.22
CA GLY A 62 10.27 -5.46 2.29
C GLY A 62 9.10 -4.86 1.51
N LEU A 63 7.93 -4.76 2.14
CA LEU A 63 6.69 -4.19 1.57
C LEU A 63 6.50 -2.71 1.93
N VAL A 64 7.23 -2.23 2.95
CA VAL A 64 7.23 -0.84 3.47
C VAL A 64 8.64 -0.45 3.88
#